data_AF-X6FQK4-F1
#
_entry.id   AF-X6FQK4-F1
#
_cell.length_a   1.000
_cell.length_b   1.000
_cell.length_c   1.000
_cell.angle_alpha   90.00
_cell.angle_beta   90.00
_cell.angle_gamma   90.00
#
_symmetry.space_group_name_H-M   'P 1'
#
loop_
_entity.id
_entity.type
_entity.pdbx_description
1 polymer ?
#
loop_
_entity_poly.entity_id
_entity_poly.type
_entity_poly.pdbx_seq_one_letter_code
_entity_poly.pdbx_strand_id
1 'polypeptide(L)'
;MWMPGQTAEVGAAMRADGLQIDPAQLGRLDADPLNAVVSLGGCSAPSSVHKAGRNQSSLRVRIHPIPQQGGLGLSHRRFSGGFLAKSLGEELPAAPGSRIYVIEDMRDVTAEMLKSVSDKLNGFARYERLDTNRKALIAACEGQPNSPCDVVPIMAAPPSIPAEARS
;
A
#
# COMPACT_ATOMS: atom_id res chain seq x y z
N MET A 1 11.75 3.55 -9.58
CA MET A 1 10.98 2.88 -8.52
C MET A 1 10.28 1.71 -9.17
N TRP A 2 10.48 0.49 -8.65
CA TRP A 2 9.92 -0.74 -9.22
C TRP A 2 8.62 -1.11 -8.52
N MET A 3 7.65 -1.66 -9.25
CA MET A 3 6.48 -2.27 -8.62
C MET A 3 6.86 -3.63 -8.02
N PRO A 4 6.18 -4.07 -6.94
CA PRO A 4 6.36 -5.41 -6.36
C PRO A 4 6.31 -6.53 -7.41
N GLY A 5 5.34 -6.49 -8.33
CA GLY A 5 5.22 -7.48 -9.41
C GLY A 5 6.39 -7.50 -10.42
N GLN A 6 7.21 -6.44 -10.49
CA GLN A 6 8.35 -6.36 -11.40
C GLN A 6 9.67 -6.84 -10.78
N THR A 7 9.68 -7.11 -9.47
CA THR A 7 10.91 -7.42 -8.72
C THR A 7 11.61 -8.69 -9.21
N ALA A 8 10.85 -9.66 -9.74
CA ALA A 8 11.41 -10.86 -10.35
C ALA A 8 12.25 -10.53 -11.61
N GLU A 9 11.78 -9.60 -12.45
CA GLU A 9 12.45 -9.21 -13.70
C GLU A 9 13.79 -8.52 -13.46
N VAL A 10 13.87 -7.72 -12.40
CA VAL A 10 15.08 -6.99 -11.99
C VAL A 10 15.93 -7.77 -10.98
N GLY A 11 15.52 -8.99 -10.65
CA GLY A 11 16.08 -9.76 -9.55
C GLY A 11 17.58 -10.06 -9.69
N ALA A 12 18.09 -10.20 -10.91
CA ALA A 12 19.53 -10.40 -11.14
C ALA A 12 20.36 -9.19 -10.67
N ALA A 13 19.90 -7.97 -10.99
CA ALA A 13 20.54 -6.74 -10.53
C ALA A 13 20.43 -6.59 -9.00
N MET A 14 19.25 -6.87 -8.43
CA MET A 14 19.05 -6.79 -6.97
C MET A 14 19.98 -7.74 -6.20
N ARG A 15 20.20 -8.96 -6.71
CA ARG A 15 21.15 -9.93 -6.09
C ARG A 15 22.59 -9.48 -6.26
N ALA A 16 22.95 -8.91 -7.40
CA ALA A 16 24.29 -8.33 -7.62
C ALA A 16 24.59 -7.19 -6.63
N ASP A 17 23.57 -6.41 -6.28
CA ASP A 17 23.64 -5.34 -5.26
C ASP A 17 23.56 -5.85 -3.81
N GLY A 18 23.48 -7.17 -3.61
CA GLY A 18 23.56 -7.80 -2.29
C GLY A 18 22.24 -8.21 -1.65
N LEU A 19 21.12 -8.23 -2.40
CA LEU A 19 19.86 -8.80 -1.89
C LEU A 19 20.05 -10.30 -1.57
N GLN A 20 19.76 -10.67 -0.32
CA GLN A 20 19.94 -12.03 0.19
C GLN A 20 18.67 -12.90 0.13
N ILE A 21 17.52 -12.28 -0.11
CA ILE A 21 16.24 -12.99 -0.28
C ILE A 21 15.94 -13.17 -1.76
N ASP A 22 15.03 -14.10 -2.07
CA ASP A 22 14.58 -14.26 -3.45
C ASP A 22 13.78 -13.02 -3.89
N PRO A 23 14.20 -12.28 -4.95
CA PRO A 23 13.44 -11.18 -5.52
C PRO A 23 11.98 -11.53 -5.81
N ALA A 24 11.66 -12.77 -6.20
CA ALA A 24 10.28 -13.17 -6.44
C ALA A 24 9.39 -13.10 -5.18
N GLN A 25 9.98 -13.23 -3.99
CA GLN A 25 9.30 -13.05 -2.72
C GLN A 25 8.81 -11.61 -2.53
N LEU A 26 9.49 -10.62 -3.11
CA LEU A 26 9.07 -9.22 -3.09
C LEU A 26 7.88 -8.94 -4.03
N GLY A 27 7.39 -9.93 -4.77
CA GLY A 27 6.09 -9.85 -5.46
C GLY A 27 4.91 -10.23 -4.57
N ARG A 28 5.16 -10.85 -3.41
CA ARG A 28 4.12 -11.36 -2.49
C ARG A 28 3.82 -10.33 -1.41
N LEU A 29 2.72 -9.60 -1.57
CA LEU A 29 2.29 -8.56 -0.62
C LEU A 29 1.69 -9.16 0.67
N ASP A 30 1.23 -10.41 0.60
CA ASP A 30 0.69 -11.19 1.71
C ASP A 30 1.76 -11.87 2.57
N ALA A 31 3.03 -11.82 2.14
CA ALA A 31 4.14 -12.51 2.78
C ALA A 31 5.24 -11.55 3.25
N ASP A 32 6.07 -12.04 4.18
CA ASP A 32 7.25 -11.32 4.63
C ASP A 32 8.19 -11.06 3.44
N PRO A 33 8.86 -9.89 3.36
CA PRO A 33 8.78 -8.77 4.30
C PRO A 33 7.69 -7.73 3.97
N LEU A 34 6.98 -7.87 2.84
CA LEU A 34 6.12 -6.79 2.34
C LEU A 34 4.77 -6.68 3.06
N ASN A 35 4.26 -7.78 3.63
CA ASN A 35 3.11 -7.76 4.53
C ASN A 35 3.31 -6.85 5.77
N ALA A 36 4.55 -6.52 6.11
CA ALA A 36 4.91 -5.66 7.22
C ALA A 36 4.97 -4.18 6.82
N VAL A 37 4.80 -3.82 5.55
CA VAL A 37 4.82 -2.41 5.11
C VAL A 37 3.40 -1.87 5.03
N VAL A 38 3.13 -0.75 5.69
CA VAL A 38 1.79 -0.12 5.72
C VAL A 38 1.85 1.34 5.28
N SER A 39 0.71 1.85 4.80
CA SER A 39 0.54 3.27 4.45
C SER A 39 -0.20 4.01 5.56
N LEU A 40 0.25 5.22 5.85
CA LEU A 40 -0.40 6.17 6.77
C LEU A 40 -1.17 7.27 6.03
N GLY A 41 -1.38 7.13 4.71
CA GLY A 41 -2.05 8.15 3.90
C GLY A 41 -1.13 9.35 3.58
N GLY A 42 0.08 9.08 3.09
CA GLY A 42 1.08 10.10 2.73
C GLY A 42 2.48 9.81 3.27
N CYS A 43 2.59 8.84 4.17
CA CYS A 43 3.86 8.28 4.64
C CYS A 43 3.77 6.76 4.64
N SER A 44 4.91 6.07 4.48
CA SER A 44 5.02 4.63 4.70
C SER A 44 5.56 4.38 6.10
N ALA A 45 5.12 3.32 6.75
CA ALA A 45 5.65 2.89 8.03
C ALA A 45 5.89 1.38 8.04
N PRO A 46 6.95 0.91 8.71
CA PRO A 46 7.06 -0.49 9.06
C PRO A 46 6.03 -0.80 10.14
N SER A 47 5.40 -1.96 10.00
CA SER A 47 4.52 -2.54 10.98
C SER A 47 5.15 -3.82 11.54
N SER A 48 4.73 -4.19 12.73
CA SER A 48 5.09 -5.44 13.37
C SER A 48 3.82 -6.15 13.79
N VAL A 49 3.61 -7.37 13.31
CA VAL A 49 2.51 -8.22 13.75
C VAL A 49 2.98 -8.99 14.98
N HIS A 50 2.23 -8.91 16.07
CA HIS A 50 2.49 -9.71 17.28
C HIS A 50 1.25 -10.53 17.63
N LYS A 51 1.44 -11.70 18.24
CA LYS A 51 0.33 -12.49 18.77
C LYS A 51 -0.17 -11.82 20.06
N ALA A 52 -1.32 -11.15 19.99
CA ALA A 52 -2.04 -10.64 21.16
C ALA A 52 -2.93 -11.72 21.79
N GLY A 53 -2.40 -12.94 22.00
CA GLY A 53 -3.13 -14.06 22.59
C GLY A 53 -3.26 -15.28 21.66
N ARG A 54 -4.11 -16.25 22.06
CA ARG A 54 -4.21 -17.56 21.39
C ARG A 54 -4.72 -17.49 19.95
N ASN A 55 -5.60 -16.54 19.61
CA ASN A 55 -6.24 -16.41 18.29
C ASN A 55 -6.34 -14.96 17.77
N GLN A 56 -5.50 -14.04 18.25
CA GLN A 56 -5.53 -12.63 17.83
C GLN A 56 -4.15 -12.17 17.40
N SER A 57 -4.02 -11.68 16.17
CA SER A 57 -2.84 -10.99 15.65
C SER A 57 -3.09 -9.49 15.73
N SER A 58 -2.26 -8.77 16.48
CA SER A 58 -2.30 -7.32 16.58
C SER A 58 -1.22 -6.70 15.70
N LEU A 59 -1.62 -5.75 14.87
CA LEU A 59 -0.72 -4.93 14.07
C LEU A 59 -0.25 -3.74 14.91
N ARG A 60 1.06 -3.61 15.13
CA ARG A 60 1.64 -2.42 15.76
C ARG A 60 2.41 -1.63 14.73
N VAL A 61 2.09 -0.35 14.60
CA VAL A 61 2.80 0.57 13.72
C VAL A 61 3.49 1.61 14.59
N ARG A 62 4.81 1.77 14.44
CA ARG A 62 5.52 2.86 15.12
C ARG A 62 5.31 4.14 14.32
N ILE A 63 4.54 5.05 14.89
CA ILE A 63 4.30 6.38 14.34
C ILE A 63 4.99 7.37 15.28
N HIS A 64 5.66 8.39 14.74
CA HIS A 64 6.03 9.56 15.54
C HIS A 64 4.78 10.43 15.68
N PRO A 65 4.12 10.49 16.84
CA PRO A 65 2.95 11.33 17.00
C PRO A 65 3.39 12.79 16.92
N ILE A 66 2.93 13.51 15.90
CA ILE A 66 2.94 14.97 15.92
C ILE A 66 1.89 15.38 16.97
N PRO A 67 2.26 16.14 18.01
CA PRO A 67 1.32 16.48 19.06
C PRO A 67 0.34 17.52 18.55
N GLN A 68 -0.75 17.06 17.93
CA GLN A 68 -1.92 17.86 17.61
C GLN A 68 -2.97 17.78 18.72
N GLN A 69 -2.52 17.54 19.96
CA GLN A 69 -3.38 17.46 21.14
C GLN A 69 -3.52 18.86 21.75
N GLY A 70 -4.33 19.71 21.13
CA GLY A 70 -4.67 21.06 21.62
C GLY A 70 -5.55 21.08 22.89
N GLY A 71 -5.66 19.99 23.65
CA GLY A 71 -6.54 19.87 24.82
C GLY A 71 -5.98 19.12 26.02
N LEU A 72 -4.80 18.51 25.92
CA LEU A 72 -4.09 17.97 27.08
C LEU A 72 -3.22 19.07 27.65
N GLY A 73 -3.48 19.46 28.90
CA GLY A 73 -2.82 20.57 29.60
C GLY A 73 -1.33 20.70 29.27
N LEU A 74 -0.89 21.94 29.14
CA LEU A 74 0.45 22.40 28.76
C LEU A 74 1.63 21.88 29.62
N SER A 75 1.40 20.92 30.52
CA SER A 75 2.37 20.38 31.49
C SER A 75 3.27 19.26 30.94
N HIS A 76 2.99 18.67 29.77
CA HIS A 76 3.86 17.67 29.16
C HIS A 76 4.40 18.14 27.80
N ARG A 77 5.51 18.91 27.85
CA ARG A 77 6.38 19.19 26.69
C ARG A 77 7.00 17.89 26.17
N ARG A 78 6.21 17.14 25.40
CA ARG A 78 6.62 15.89 24.72
C ARG A 78 7.49 16.15 23.49
N PHE A 79 7.58 17.41 23.06
CA PHE A 79 8.35 17.82 21.88
C PHE A 79 9.87 17.69 22.06
N SER A 80 10.39 17.77 23.30
CA SER A 80 11.83 17.71 23.57
C SER A 80 12.29 16.39 24.20
N GLY A 81 11.40 15.62 24.82
CA GLY A 81 11.73 14.39 25.57
C GLY A 81 11.35 13.08 24.88
N GLY A 82 10.67 13.13 23.72
CA GLY A 82 10.08 11.94 23.11
C GLY A 82 8.94 11.35 23.94
N PHE A 83 8.36 10.26 23.44
CA PHE A 83 7.32 9.50 24.13
C PHE A 83 7.56 8.00 23.92
N LEU A 84 7.60 7.24 25.01
CA LEU A 84 7.73 5.79 25.01
C LEU A 84 6.77 5.21 26.05
N ALA A 85 5.69 4.59 25.59
CA ALA A 85 4.79 3.83 26.44
C ALA A 85 5.48 2.52 26.88
N LYS A 86 5.47 2.21 28.19
CA LYS A 86 6.05 0.96 28.71
C LYS A 86 5.08 -0.22 28.60
N SER A 87 3.78 0.07 28.43
CA SER A 87 2.71 -0.91 28.31
C SER A 87 1.66 -0.45 27.29
N LEU A 88 0.84 -1.39 26.80
CA LEU A 88 -0.26 -1.08 25.88
C LEU A 88 -1.28 -0.09 26.48
N GLY A 89 -1.52 -0.14 27.79
CA GLY A 89 -2.43 0.78 28.48
C GLY A 89 -1.90 2.20 28.61
N GLU A 90 -0.60 2.40 28.38
CA GLU A 90 0.04 3.72 28.35
C GLU A 90 0.07 4.31 26.93
N GLU A 91 -0.34 3.56 25.90
CA GLU A 91 -0.38 4.09 24.54
C GLU A 91 -1.40 5.21 24.41
N LEU A 92 -0.97 6.29 23.76
CA LEU A 92 -1.85 7.41 23.47
C LEU A 92 -2.62 7.13 22.17
N PRO A 93 -3.90 7.51 22.10
CA PRO A 93 -4.64 7.42 20.85
C PRO A 93 -3.97 8.29 19.78
N ALA A 94 -3.94 7.78 18.55
CA ALA A 94 -3.54 8.57 17.39
C ALA A 94 -4.48 9.77 17.19
N ALA A 95 -4.04 10.78 16.43
CA ALA A 95 -4.88 11.93 16.13
C ALA A 95 -6.21 11.49 15.47
N PRO A 96 -7.35 12.12 15.81
CA PRO A 96 -8.62 11.78 15.19
C PRO A 96 -8.52 11.80 13.65
N GLY A 97 -9.05 10.77 13.00
CA GLY A 97 -8.95 10.61 11.54
C GLY A 97 -7.68 9.93 11.04
N SER A 98 -6.71 9.61 11.90
CA SER A 98 -5.54 8.80 11.52
C SER A 98 -5.98 7.42 11.04
N ARG A 99 -5.43 6.98 9.90
CA ARG A 99 -5.71 5.66 9.30
C ARG A 99 -4.40 4.93 9.03
N ILE A 100 -4.46 3.61 9.12
CA ILE A 100 -3.41 2.69 8.70
C ILE A 100 -4.04 1.83 7.61
N TYR A 101 -3.39 1.80 6.45
CA TYR A 101 -3.81 0.99 5.31
C TYR A 101 -2.83 -0.16 5.12
N VAL A 102 -3.36 -1.37 5.15
CA VAL A 102 -2.65 -2.61 4.84
C VAL A 102 -3.05 -3.01 3.43
N ILE A 103 -2.07 -3.33 2.58
CA ILE A 103 -2.36 -3.80 1.22
C ILE A 103 -2.71 -5.29 1.31
N GLU A 104 -3.95 -5.63 0.97
CA GLU A 104 -4.43 -7.02 0.95
C GLU A 104 -4.24 -7.66 -0.43
N ASP A 105 -4.52 -6.90 -1.50
CA ASP A 105 -4.45 -7.36 -2.88
C ASP A 105 -3.96 -6.26 -3.81
N MET A 106 -3.28 -6.65 -4.88
CA MET A 106 -2.87 -5.78 -5.97
C MET A 106 -3.01 -6.56 -7.28
N ARG A 107 -3.90 -6.11 -8.15
CA ARG A 107 -4.25 -6.77 -9.40
C ARG A 107 -4.17 -5.83 -10.59
N ASP A 108 -3.80 -6.38 -11.74
CA ASP A 108 -3.89 -5.69 -13.01
C ASP A 108 -5.37 -5.64 -13.46
N VAL A 109 -5.89 -4.42 -13.61
CA VAL A 109 -7.26 -4.16 -14.08
C VAL A 109 -7.27 -3.43 -15.43
N THR A 110 -6.18 -3.50 -16.19
CA THR A 110 -6.01 -2.77 -17.45
C THR A 110 -7.10 -3.14 -18.45
N ALA A 111 -7.45 -4.43 -18.57
CA ALA A 111 -8.47 -4.90 -19.49
C ALA A 111 -9.87 -4.37 -19.10
N GLU A 112 -10.21 -4.40 -17.83
CA GLU A 112 -11.48 -3.90 -17.29
C GLU A 112 -11.56 -2.38 -17.40
N MET A 113 -10.47 -1.66 -17.13
CA MET A 113 -10.38 -0.22 -17.26
C MET A 113 -10.54 0.24 -18.71
N LEU A 114 -9.95 -0.49 -19.67
CA LEU A 114 -10.03 -0.17 -21.10
C LEU A 114 -11.28 -0.76 -21.77
N LYS A 115 -12.14 -1.46 -21.04
CA LYS A 115 -13.37 -2.02 -21.59
C LYS A 115 -14.24 -0.93 -22.22
N SER A 116 -14.58 -1.13 -23.49
CA SER A 116 -15.38 -0.18 -24.29
C SER A 116 -14.75 1.21 -24.45
N VAL A 117 -13.44 1.34 -24.19
CA VAL A 117 -12.65 2.51 -24.56
C VAL A 117 -12.05 2.24 -25.93
N SER A 118 -12.30 3.13 -26.89
CA SER A 118 -11.71 3.02 -28.24
C SER A 118 -11.12 4.35 -28.66
N ASP A 119 -10.18 4.30 -29.60
CA ASP A 119 -9.55 5.51 -30.16
C ASP A 119 -10.50 6.35 -31.04
N LYS A 120 -11.72 5.86 -31.27
CA LYS A 120 -12.79 6.59 -31.97
C LYS A 120 -13.56 7.54 -31.04
N LEU A 121 -13.40 7.39 -29.72
CA LEU A 121 -14.04 8.28 -28.75
C LEU A 121 -13.31 9.62 -28.72
N ASN A 122 -14.08 10.71 -28.63
CA ASN A 122 -13.49 12.02 -28.32
C ASN A 122 -12.93 12.03 -26.88
N GLY A 123 -12.06 13.00 -26.57
CA GLY A 123 -11.35 13.05 -25.29
C GLY A 123 -12.28 13.05 -24.06
N PHE A 124 -13.39 13.79 -24.12
CA PHE A 124 -14.37 13.84 -23.03
C PHE A 124 -15.10 12.51 -22.85
N ALA A 125 -15.61 11.92 -23.94
CA ALA A 125 -16.28 10.62 -23.91
C ALA A 125 -15.34 9.49 -23.45
N ARG A 126 -14.05 9.57 -23.80
CA ARG A 126 -13.01 8.66 -23.31
C ARG A 126 -12.81 8.80 -21.80
N TYR A 127 -12.70 10.04 -21.30
CA TYR A 127 -12.59 10.32 -19.87
C TYR A 127 -13.80 9.80 -19.08
N GLU A 128 -15.02 10.13 -19.51
CA GLU A 128 -16.26 9.68 -18.87
C GLU A 128 -16.36 8.15 -18.82
N ARG A 129 -15.93 7.47 -19.90
CA ARG A 129 -15.91 6.00 -19.92
C ARG A 129 -14.90 5.44 -18.91
N LEU A 130 -13.69 5.98 -18.87
CA LEU A 130 -12.65 5.56 -17.91
C LEU A 130 -13.08 5.81 -16.47
N ASP A 131 -13.67 6.96 -16.18
CA ASP A 131 -14.19 7.29 -14.85
C ASP A 131 -15.32 6.35 -14.43
N THR A 132 -16.24 6.04 -15.36
CA THR A 132 -17.30 5.05 -15.14
C THR A 132 -16.72 3.67 -14.80
N ASN A 133 -15.75 3.21 -15.60
CA ASN A 133 -15.10 1.91 -15.38
C ASN A 133 -14.36 1.87 -14.04
N ARG A 134 -13.64 2.95 -13.69
CA ARG A 134 -12.94 3.10 -12.40
C ARG A 134 -13.92 2.99 -11.22
N LYS A 135 -15.01 3.76 -11.26
CA LYS A 135 -16.03 3.75 -10.20
C LYS A 135 -16.66 2.38 -10.04
N ALA A 136 -16.93 1.68 -11.14
CA ALA A 136 -17.47 0.31 -11.10
C ALA A 136 -16.50 -0.68 -10.44
N LEU A 137 -15.20 -0.59 -10.75
CA LEU A 137 -14.17 -1.43 -10.16
C LEU A 137 -13.99 -1.17 -8.65
N ILE A 138 -13.97 0.11 -8.25
CA ILE A 138 -13.90 0.49 -6.83
C ILE A 138 -15.13 -0.01 -6.09
N ALA A 139 -16.33 0.24 -6.61
CA ALA A 139 -17.57 -0.21 -5.98
C ALA A 139 -17.66 -1.73 -5.83
N ALA A 140 -17.15 -2.49 -6.81
CA ALA A 140 -17.09 -3.94 -6.71
C ALA A 140 -16.09 -4.42 -5.64
N CYS A 141 -15.00 -3.69 -5.43
CA CYS A 141 -13.96 -4.01 -4.45
C CYS A 141 -14.38 -3.66 -3.02
N GLU A 142 -14.96 -2.47 -2.84
CA GLU A 142 -15.42 -1.94 -1.54
C GLU A 142 -16.72 -2.58 -1.03
N GLY A 143 -17.24 -3.59 -1.71
CA GLY A 143 -18.35 -4.41 -1.21
C GLY A 143 -17.99 -5.20 0.06
N GLN A 144 -16.69 -5.34 0.36
CA GLN A 144 -16.19 -5.98 1.57
C GLN A 144 -16.06 -4.96 2.72
N PRO A 145 -16.43 -5.34 3.96
CA PRO A 145 -16.36 -4.43 5.09
C PRO A 145 -14.90 -4.05 5.40
N ASN A 146 -14.64 -2.74 5.56
CA ASN A 146 -13.34 -2.15 5.90
C ASN A 146 -12.23 -2.31 4.84
N SER A 147 -12.57 -2.56 3.58
CA SER A 147 -11.60 -2.68 2.48
C SER A 147 -11.73 -1.51 1.51
N PRO A 148 -11.19 -0.32 1.82
CA PRO A 148 -11.15 0.78 0.86
C PRO A 148 -10.25 0.38 -0.31
N CYS A 149 -10.68 0.69 -1.53
CA CYS A 149 -9.97 0.30 -2.75
C CYS A 149 -9.67 1.52 -3.63
N ASP A 150 -8.57 1.44 -4.37
CA ASP A 150 -8.23 2.45 -5.37
C ASP A 150 -7.73 1.81 -6.65
N VAL A 151 -7.90 2.53 -7.76
CA VAL A 151 -7.35 2.19 -9.07
C VAL A 151 -6.37 3.28 -9.44
N VAL A 152 -5.10 2.90 -9.52
CA VAL A 152 -4.00 3.81 -9.84
C VAL A 152 -3.54 3.61 -11.28
N PRO A 153 -3.49 4.67 -12.11
CA PRO A 153 -2.92 4.55 -13.44
C PRO A 153 -1.40 4.44 -13.31
N ILE A 154 -0.86 3.34 -13.79
CA ILE A 154 0.57 3.15 -13.98
C ILE A 154 0.88 3.29 -15.47
N MET A 155 1.99 3.95 -15.79
CA MET A 155 2.54 3.83 -17.13
C MET A 155 3.16 2.44 -17.22
N ALA A 156 2.43 1.49 -17.84
CA ALA A 156 3.00 0.19 -18.12
C ALA A 156 4.25 0.39 -18.98
N ALA A 157 5.37 -0.22 -18.57
CA ALA A 157 6.42 -0.52 -19.52
C ALA A 157 5.78 -1.32 -20.68
N PRO A 158 6.21 -1.14 -21.93
CA PRO A 158 5.69 -1.95 -23.03
C PRO A 158 5.77 -3.43 -22.63
N PRO A 159 4.76 -4.25 -22.97
CA PRO A 159 4.78 -5.67 -22.64
C PRO A 159 6.13 -6.23 -23.05
N SER A 160 6.79 -6.91 -22.10
CA SER A 160 8.10 -7.51 -22.31
C SER A 160 8.07 -8.26 -23.64
N ILE A 161 8.92 -7.83 -24.57
CA ILE A 161 9.10 -8.50 -25.85
C ILE A 161 9.39 -9.97 -25.52
N PRO A 162 8.57 -10.93 -25.98
CA PRO A 162 8.82 -12.34 -25.70
C PRO A 162 10.24 -12.70 -26.13
N ALA A 163 10.91 -13.51 -25.33
CA ALA A 163 12.31 -13.89 -25.56
C ALA A 163 12.55 -14.53 -26.95
N GLU A 164 11.51 -15.02 -27.61
CA GLU A 164 11.53 -15.54 -28.98
C GLU A 164 11.76 -14.49 -30.07
N ALA A 165 11.70 -13.19 -29.77
CA ALA A 165 12.06 -12.13 -30.72
C ALA A 165 13.53 -11.66 -30.59
N ARG A 166 14.35 -12.36 -29.80
CA ARG A 166 15.82 -12.23 -29.79
C ARG A 166 16.46 -13.44 -30.46
N SER A 167 16.17 -13.64 -31.74
CA SER A 167 16.90 -14.56 -32.62
C SER A 167 17.16 -13.89 -33.96
#